data_AF-A0A132T842-F1
#
_entry.id   AF-A0A132T842-F1
#
_cell.length_a   1.000
_cell.length_b   1.000
_cell.length_c   1.000
_cell.angle_alpha   90.00
_cell.angle_beta   90.00
_cell.angle_gamma   90.00
#
_symmetry.space_group_name_H-M   'P 1'
#
loop_
_entity.id
_entity.type
_entity.pdbx_description
1 polymer ?
#
loop_
_entity_poly.entity_id
_entity_poly.type
_entity_poly.pdbx_seq_one_letter_code
_entity_poly.pdbx_strand_id
1 'polypeptide(L)'
;MRGRSALVGTAGTVAAAVLGNAFVGNESLTWFRGLRSPRWQLPMPGFFVVAAVYYVIMGVVLGRGVDRRATGTVGWAVAVLAGNEAWNVLLFSRRSPRAAFFGLLAFLLPLGGLQRSVRRDRRSRLMVTAYTTYVVLYDIPWAYRLWRLNRSESHDGEPPVSPPT
;
A
#
# COMPACT_ATOMS: atom_id res chain seq x y z
N MET A 1 -18.68 -24.60 8.38
CA MET A 1 -18.42 -23.67 7.25
C MET A 1 -17.46 -22.52 7.63
N ARG A 2 -17.56 -21.91 8.84
CA ARG A 2 -16.65 -20.83 9.31
C ARG A 2 -15.13 -21.13 9.21
N GLY A 3 -14.70 -22.38 9.46
CA GLY A 3 -13.28 -22.74 9.41
C GLY A 3 -12.67 -22.67 8.00
N ARG A 4 -13.45 -22.96 6.96
CA ARG A 4 -12.99 -22.98 5.56
C ARG A 4 -12.83 -21.55 5.02
N SER A 5 -13.71 -20.63 5.42
CA SER A 5 -13.64 -19.21 5.05
C SER A 5 -12.53 -18.46 5.80
N ALA A 6 -12.27 -18.81 7.06
CA ALA A 6 -11.12 -18.30 7.80
C ALA A 6 -9.81 -18.78 7.15
N LEU A 7 -9.72 -20.05 6.77
CA LEU A 7 -8.57 -20.60 6.04
C LEU A 7 -8.33 -19.90 4.70
N VAL A 8 -9.38 -19.64 3.91
CA VAL A 8 -9.27 -18.93 2.63
C VAL A 8 -8.83 -17.47 2.84
N GLY A 9 -9.38 -16.79 3.84
CA GLY A 9 -8.97 -15.42 4.22
C GLY A 9 -7.50 -15.36 4.60
N THR A 10 -7.09 -16.22 5.54
CA THR A 10 -5.71 -16.28 6.05
C THR A 10 -4.73 -16.72 4.96
N ALA A 11 -5.03 -17.78 4.20
CA ALA A 11 -4.16 -18.27 3.14
C ALA A 11 -3.98 -17.24 2.02
N GLY A 12 -5.05 -16.56 1.62
CA GLY A 12 -4.98 -15.50 0.60
C GLY A 12 -4.12 -14.31 1.04
N THR A 13 -4.22 -13.91 2.31
CA THR A 13 -3.42 -12.81 2.85
C THR A 13 -1.96 -13.19 3.10
N VAL A 14 -1.71 -14.43 3.56
CA VAL A 14 -0.35 -14.93 3.75
C VAL A 14 0.35 -15.10 2.41
N ALA A 15 -0.33 -15.63 1.39
CA ALA A 15 0.22 -15.73 0.04
C ALA A 15 0.57 -14.35 -0.52
N ALA A 16 -0.32 -13.36 -0.37
CA ALA A 16 -0.05 -11.98 -0.79
C ALA A 16 1.15 -11.37 -0.03
N ALA A 17 1.20 -11.53 1.29
CA ALA A 17 2.30 -11.04 2.12
C ALA A 17 3.65 -11.68 1.74
N VAL A 18 3.68 -12.99 1.50
CA VAL A 18 4.89 -13.71 1.10
C VAL A 18 5.33 -13.30 -0.30
N LEU A 19 4.40 -13.25 -1.27
CA LEU A 19 4.69 -12.82 -2.64
C LEU A 19 5.19 -11.38 -2.68
N GLY A 20 4.52 -10.47 -1.98
CA GLY A 20 4.90 -9.06 -1.90
C GLY A 20 6.28 -8.82 -1.33
N ASN A 21 6.60 -9.51 -0.25
CA ASN A 21 7.86 -9.33 0.46
C ASN A 21 9.03 -10.08 -0.22
N ALA A 22 8.76 -11.12 -1.00
CA ALA A 22 9.78 -11.84 -1.77
C ALA A 22 10.42 -10.97 -2.88
N PHE A 23 9.72 -9.96 -3.39
CA PHE A 23 10.25 -9.02 -4.38
C PHE A 23 11.03 -7.84 -3.77
N VAL A 24 10.99 -7.68 -2.44
CA VAL A 24 11.73 -6.60 -1.76
C VAL A 24 13.15 -7.09 -1.46
N GLY A 25 14.04 -6.99 -2.46
CA GLY A 25 15.46 -7.29 -2.29
C GLY A 25 16.19 -6.30 -1.38
N ASN A 26 17.33 -6.72 -0.81
CA ASN A 26 18.17 -5.88 0.06
C ASN A 26 18.59 -4.56 -0.61
N GLU A 27 18.82 -4.55 -1.92
CA GLU A 27 19.14 -3.32 -2.68
C GLU A 27 18.01 -2.28 -2.65
N SER A 28 16.76 -2.75 -2.71
CA SER A 28 15.58 -1.91 -2.66
C SER A 28 15.43 -1.24 -1.30
N LEU A 29 15.78 -1.96 -0.22
CA LEU A 29 15.83 -1.40 1.13
C LEU A 29 16.97 -0.40 1.30
N THR A 30 18.14 -0.65 0.70
CA THR A 30 19.27 0.29 0.72
C THR A 30 18.92 1.58 -0.01
N TRP A 31 18.31 1.49 -1.19
CA TRP A 31 17.80 2.65 -1.92
C TRP A 31 16.76 3.42 -1.09
N PHE A 32 15.79 2.72 -0.49
CA PHE A 32 14.75 3.36 0.33
C PHE A 32 15.32 4.07 1.57
N ARG A 33 16.34 3.49 2.22
CA ARG A 33 17.06 4.12 3.34
C ARG A 33 17.86 5.35 2.93
N GLY A 34 18.29 5.42 1.66
CA GLY A 34 19.00 6.57 1.10
C GLY A 34 18.09 7.77 0.80
N LEU A 35 16.77 7.59 0.76
CA LEU A 35 15.83 8.68 0.47
C LEU A 35 15.73 9.66 1.65
N ARG A 36 15.62 10.94 1.30
CA ARG A 36 15.30 11.99 2.27
C ARG A 36 13.89 11.76 2.81
N SER A 37 13.84 11.25 4.04
CA SER A 37 12.60 10.87 4.73
C SER A 37 12.06 12.04 5.55
N PRO A 38 10.73 12.24 5.62
CA PRO A 38 10.14 13.22 6.53
C PRO A 38 10.42 12.85 8.00
N ARG A 39 10.57 13.87 8.87
CA ARG A 39 10.88 13.70 10.31
C ARG A 39 9.84 12.87 11.09
N TRP A 40 8.64 12.75 10.54
CA TRP A 40 7.50 12.01 11.12
C TRP A 40 7.24 10.67 10.43
N GLN A 41 8.17 10.20 9.57
CA GLN A 41 8.10 8.87 8.99
C GLN A 41 8.17 7.81 10.09
N LEU A 42 7.26 6.83 10.04
CA LEU A 42 7.33 5.69 10.93
C LEU A 42 8.67 4.95 10.78
N PRO A 43 9.24 4.42 11.87
CA PRO A 43 10.39 3.54 11.78
C PRO A 43 9.98 2.22 11.09
N MET A 44 10.95 1.50 10.51
CA MET A 44 10.69 0.25 9.77
C MET A 44 9.81 -0.77 10.52
N PRO A 45 9.97 -1.01 11.83
CA PRO A 45 9.07 -1.88 12.59
C PRO A 45 7.60 -1.41 12.55
N GLY A 46 7.38 -0.09 12.57
CA GLY A 46 6.06 0.50 12.47
C GLY A 46 5.37 0.17 11.14
N PHE A 47 6.11 0.22 10.03
CA PHE A 47 5.60 -0.20 8.73
C PHE A 47 5.21 -1.69 8.72
N PHE A 48 6.00 -2.57 9.34
CA PHE A 48 5.65 -3.99 9.46
C PHE A 48 4.39 -4.23 10.29
N VAL A 49 4.19 -3.47 11.37
CA VAL A 49 2.97 -3.54 12.18
C VAL A 49 1.75 -3.12 11.36
N VAL A 50 1.84 -2.00 10.64
CA VAL A 50 0.75 -1.53 9.77
C VAL A 50 0.45 -2.54 8.68
N ALA A 51 1.46 -3.12 8.04
CA ALA A 51 1.30 -4.17 7.04
C ALA A 51 0.59 -5.40 7.63
N ALA A 52 0.98 -5.84 8.82
CA ALA A 52 0.34 -6.97 9.50
C ALA A 52 -1.14 -6.69 9.80
N VAL A 53 -1.45 -5.49 10.31
CA VAL A 53 -2.83 -5.05 10.57
C VAL A 53 -3.65 -5.02 9.28
N TYR A 54 -3.08 -4.51 8.19
CA TYR A 54 -3.72 -4.51 6.88
C TYR A 54 -4.09 -5.93 6.42
N TYR A 55 -3.15 -6.87 6.46
CA TYR A 55 -3.42 -8.25 6.06
C TYR A 55 -4.48 -8.92 6.95
N VAL A 56 -4.49 -8.65 8.26
CA VAL A 56 -5.56 -9.12 9.16
C VAL A 56 -6.93 -8.57 8.75
N ILE A 57 -7.02 -7.26 8.47
CA ILE A 57 -8.26 -6.63 8.01
C ILE A 57 -8.74 -7.29 6.71
N MET A 58 -7.85 -7.46 5.74
CA MET A 58 -8.17 -8.07 4.45
C MET A 58 -8.62 -9.52 4.59
N GLY A 59 -7.98 -10.30 5.45
CA GLY A 59 -8.33 -11.70 5.70
C GLY A 59 -9.72 -11.83 6.32
N VAL A 60 -10.05 -10.96 7.27
CA VAL A 60 -11.39 -10.90 7.88
C VAL A 60 -12.43 -10.48 6.85
N VAL A 61 -12.17 -9.44 6.05
CA VAL A 61 -13.11 -8.97 5.02
C VAL A 61 -13.36 -10.04 3.96
N LEU A 62 -12.32 -10.74 3.52
CA LEU A 62 -12.40 -11.79 2.50
C LEU A 62 -13.13 -13.02 3.03
N GLY A 63 -12.78 -13.49 4.24
CA GLY A 63 -13.48 -14.61 4.89
C GLY A 63 -14.96 -14.32 5.13
N ARG A 64 -15.30 -13.10 5.55
CA ARG A 64 -16.70 -12.67 5.71
C ARG A 64 -17.42 -12.51 4.38
N GLY A 65 -16.73 -12.04 3.34
CA GLY A 65 -17.25 -11.97 1.98
C GLY A 65 -17.65 -13.35 1.47
N VAL A 66 -16.81 -14.36 1.69
CA VAL A 66 -17.09 -15.76 1.36
C VAL A 66 -18.27 -16.30 2.16
N ASP A 67 -18.28 -16.13 3.49
CA ASP A 67 -19.36 -16.59 4.37
C ASP A 67 -20.73 -16.00 3.98
N ARG A 68 -20.75 -14.74 3.55
CA ARG A 68 -21.97 -14.03 3.15
C ARG A 68 -22.28 -14.18 1.66
N ARG A 69 -21.50 -14.96 0.91
CA ARG A 69 -21.55 -15.10 -0.56
C ARG A 69 -21.57 -13.75 -1.29
N ALA A 70 -20.90 -12.75 -0.73
CA ALA A 70 -20.79 -11.41 -1.28
C ALA A 70 -19.65 -11.35 -2.29
N THR A 71 -19.88 -11.91 -3.48
CA THR A 71 -18.89 -12.01 -4.57
C THR A 71 -18.23 -10.68 -4.92
N GLY A 72 -19.00 -9.58 -4.92
CA GLY A 72 -18.45 -8.23 -5.11
C GLY A 72 -17.46 -7.80 -4.04
N THR A 73 -17.69 -8.17 -2.77
CA THR A 73 -16.74 -7.85 -1.68
C THR A 73 -15.47 -8.69 -1.80
N VAL A 74 -15.59 -9.96 -2.17
CA VAL A 74 -14.44 -10.83 -2.41
C VAL A 74 -13.61 -10.30 -3.59
N GLY A 75 -14.26 -9.95 -4.71
CA GLY A 75 -13.58 -9.38 -5.89
C GLY A 75 -12.82 -8.10 -5.57
N TRP A 76 -13.45 -7.15 -4.86
CA TRP A 76 -12.76 -5.93 -4.43
C TRP A 76 -11.65 -6.18 -3.40
N ALA A 77 -11.83 -7.15 -2.50
CA ALA A 77 -10.78 -7.50 -1.54
C ALA A 77 -9.54 -8.08 -2.25
N VAL A 78 -9.75 -8.94 -3.24
CA VAL A 78 -8.68 -9.46 -4.10
C VAL A 78 -8.04 -8.34 -4.92
N ALA A 79 -8.83 -7.41 -5.48
CA ALA A 79 -8.29 -6.27 -6.21
C ALA A 79 -7.44 -5.35 -5.33
N VAL A 80 -7.81 -5.15 -4.06
CA VAL A 80 -7.00 -4.40 -3.08
C VAL A 80 -5.70 -5.15 -2.78
N LEU A 81 -5.74 -6.46 -2.52
CA LEU A 81 -4.51 -7.25 -2.32
C LEU A 81 -3.59 -7.19 -3.55
N ALA A 82 -4.13 -7.37 -4.75
CA ALA A 82 -3.36 -7.28 -5.99
C ALA A 82 -2.79 -5.87 -6.24
N GLY A 83 -3.58 -4.83 -5.92
CA GLY A 83 -3.14 -3.45 -6.03
C GLY A 83 -2.00 -3.11 -5.08
N ASN A 84 -2.01 -3.67 -3.86
CA ASN A 84 -0.91 -3.54 -2.90
C ASN A 84 0.39 -4.15 -3.45
N GLU A 85 0.31 -5.34 -4.04
CA GLU A 85 1.51 -5.98 -4.62
C GLU A 85 1.99 -5.28 -5.88
N ALA A 86 1.09 -4.82 -6.75
CA ALA A 86 1.44 -4.01 -7.91
C ALA A 86 2.12 -2.70 -7.48
N TRP A 87 1.68 -2.09 -6.38
CA TRP A 87 2.30 -0.89 -5.83
C TRP A 87 3.71 -1.17 -5.32
N ASN A 88 3.92 -2.26 -4.56
CA ASN A 88 5.24 -2.67 -4.11
C ASN A 88 6.20 -2.88 -5.29
N VAL A 89 5.78 -3.63 -6.31
CA VAL A 89 6.57 -3.85 -7.53
C VAL A 89 6.88 -2.52 -8.22
N LEU A 90 5.90 -1.64 -8.40
CA LEU A 90 6.11 -0.36 -9.07
C LEU A 90 7.07 0.55 -8.30
N LEU A 91 6.95 0.61 -6.98
CA LEU A 91 7.81 1.38 -6.08
C LEU A 91 9.27 0.94 -6.22
N PHE A 92 9.51 -0.37 -6.13
CA PHE A 92 10.87 -0.92 -6.09
C PHE A 92 11.49 -1.07 -7.48
N SER A 93 10.71 -1.40 -8.52
CA SER A 93 11.23 -1.50 -9.89
C SER A 93 11.56 -0.15 -10.49
N ARG A 94 10.75 0.89 -10.24
CA ARG A 94 11.02 2.23 -10.80
C ARG A 94 11.88 3.11 -9.91
N ARG A 95 12.21 2.68 -8.68
CA ARG A 95 13.01 3.44 -7.69
C ARG A 95 12.66 4.94 -7.70
N SER A 96 11.36 5.25 -7.74
CA SER A 96 10.86 6.61 -7.96
C SER A 96 9.77 6.98 -6.95
N PRO A 97 10.02 7.96 -6.07
CA PRO A 97 9.02 8.48 -5.14
C PRO A 97 7.78 9.06 -5.84
N ARG A 98 7.93 9.52 -7.09
CA ARG A 98 6.81 10.01 -7.90
C ARG A 98 5.89 8.85 -8.32
N ALA A 99 6.47 7.75 -8.80
CA ALA A 99 5.70 6.55 -9.16
C ALA A 99 4.99 5.96 -7.93
N ALA A 100 5.65 5.99 -6.77
CA ALA A 100 5.06 5.61 -5.48
C ALA A 100 3.77 6.41 -5.17
N PHE A 101 3.84 7.73 -5.30
CA PHE A 101 2.70 8.60 -5.00
C PHE A 101 1.52 8.37 -5.95
N PHE A 102 1.76 8.33 -7.26
CA PHE A 102 0.68 8.06 -8.23
C PHE A 102 0.15 6.63 -8.12
N GLY A 103 1.00 5.67 -7.80
CA GLY A 103 0.57 4.30 -7.51
C GLY A 103 -0.34 4.24 -6.29
N LEU A 104 -0.05 5.01 -5.23
CA LEU A 104 -0.89 5.10 -4.04
C LEU A 104 -2.25 5.71 -4.38
N LEU A 105 -2.29 6.75 -5.22
CA LEU A 105 -3.56 7.34 -5.68
C LEU A 105 -4.36 6.33 -6.52
N ALA A 106 -3.70 5.54 -7.38
CA ALA A 106 -4.36 4.48 -8.12
C ALA A 106 -4.93 3.39 -7.20
N PHE A 107 -4.22 3.06 -6.11
CA PHE A 107 -4.67 2.11 -5.08
C PHE A 107 -5.94 2.56 -4.34
N LEU A 108 -6.26 3.86 -4.32
CA LEU A 108 -7.52 4.34 -3.74
C LEU A 108 -8.75 3.86 -4.52
N LEU A 109 -8.63 3.53 -5.80
CA LEU A 109 -9.74 3.03 -6.62
C LEU A 109 -10.28 1.68 -6.12
N PRO A 110 -9.46 0.60 -6.02
CA PRO A 110 -9.93 -0.66 -5.47
C PRO A 110 -10.32 -0.53 -3.99
N LEU A 111 -9.65 0.32 -3.21
CA LEU A 111 -10.01 0.57 -1.82
C LEU A 111 -11.40 1.22 -1.68
N GLY A 112 -11.72 2.20 -2.53
CA GLY A 112 -13.04 2.83 -2.59
C GLY A 112 -14.13 1.85 -3.03
N GLY A 113 -13.82 0.97 -4.00
CA GLY A 113 -14.69 -0.13 -4.40
C GLY A 113 -15.00 -1.08 -3.26
N LEU A 114 -13.97 -1.47 -2.49
CA LEU A 114 -14.13 -2.32 -1.31
C LEU A 114 -14.95 -1.62 -0.22
N GLN A 115 -14.65 -0.36 0.09
CA GLN A 115 -15.38 0.45 1.07
C GLN A 115 -16.88 0.53 0.71
N ARG A 116 -17.21 0.61 -0.59
CA ARG A 116 -18.59 0.60 -1.07
C ARG A 116 -19.25 -0.77 -0.95
N SER A 117 -18.51 -1.86 -1.17
CA SER A 117 -19.02 -3.23 -1.13
C SER A 117 -19.32 -3.70 0.30
N VAL A 118 -18.52 -3.28 1.28
CA VAL A 118 -18.69 -3.67 2.69
C VAL A 118 -19.75 -2.85 3.45
N ARG A 119 -20.46 -1.90 2.80
CA ARG A 119 -21.38 -0.98 3.49
C ARG A 119 -22.47 -1.65 4.32
N ARG A 120 -22.90 -2.85 3.93
CA ARG A 120 -23.92 -3.65 4.63
C ARG A 120 -23.36 -4.55 5.73
N ASP A 121 -22.04 -4.68 5.83
CA ASP A 121 -21.36 -5.43 6.90
C ASP A 121 -20.69 -4.45 7.85
N ARG A 122 -21.33 -4.19 9.00
CA ARG A 122 -20.85 -3.19 9.98
C ARG A 122 -19.40 -3.44 10.42
N ARG A 123 -18.98 -4.69 10.60
CA ARG A 123 -17.63 -5.03 11.07
C ARG A 123 -16.61 -4.75 9.98
N SER A 124 -16.82 -5.32 8.79
CA SER A 124 -15.95 -5.08 7.64
C SER A 124 -15.88 -3.60 7.27
N ARG A 125 -17.02 -2.88 7.32
CA ARG A 125 -17.07 -1.43 7.12
C ARG A 125 -16.22 -0.69 8.12
N LEU A 126 -16.31 -0.99 9.41
CA LEU A 126 -15.51 -0.31 10.44
C LEU A 126 -14.01 -0.51 10.18
N MET A 127 -13.59 -1.75 9.92
CA MET A 127 -12.18 -2.09 9.69
C MET A 127 -11.63 -1.42 8.41
N VAL A 128 -12.36 -1.50 7.29
CA VAL A 128 -11.94 -0.85 6.04
C VAL A 128 -11.99 0.67 6.16
N THR A 129 -12.93 1.25 6.92
CA THR A 129 -12.95 2.69 7.18
C THR A 129 -11.72 3.11 7.97
N ALA A 130 -11.39 2.41 9.07
CA ALA A 130 -10.21 2.72 9.87
C ALA A 130 -8.92 2.67 9.03
N TYR A 131 -8.78 1.63 8.19
CA TYR A 131 -7.66 1.52 7.27
C TYR A 131 -7.65 2.66 6.23
N THR A 132 -8.80 2.96 5.61
CA THR A 132 -8.91 4.04 4.63
C THR A 132 -8.56 5.40 5.25
N THR A 133 -9.00 5.66 6.48
CA THR A 133 -8.65 6.87 7.23
C THR A 133 -7.14 6.95 7.45
N TYR A 134 -6.48 5.85 7.82
CA TYR A 134 -5.03 5.80 7.92
C TYR A 134 -4.35 6.13 6.58
N VAL A 135 -4.77 5.51 5.47
CA VAL A 135 -4.20 5.78 4.15
C VAL A 135 -4.34 7.25 3.76
N VAL A 136 -5.53 7.82 3.96
CA VAL A 136 -5.82 9.20 3.57
C VAL A 136 -5.10 10.22 4.44
N LEU A 137 -5.06 10.00 5.76
CA LEU A 137 -4.49 10.98 6.70
C LEU A 137 -2.97 10.84 6.87
N TYR A 138 -2.42 9.64 6.66
CA TYR A 138 -0.99 9.39 6.87
C TYR A 138 -0.28 9.06 5.55
N ASP A 139 -0.67 8.01 4.82
CA ASP A 139 0.10 7.55 3.65
C ASP A 139 0.13 8.58 2.52
N ILE A 140 -0.98 9.26 2.23
CA ILE A 140 -1.04 10.28 1.17
C ILE A 140 -0.12 11.46 1.49
N PRO A 141 -0.22 12.14 2.66
CA PRO A 141 0.72 13.19 3.02
C PRO A 141 2.16 12.70 3.07
N TRP A 142 2.39 11.47 3.53
CA TRP A 142 3.74 10.90 3.64
C TRP A 142 4.36 10.70 2.26
N ALA A 143 3.66 10.02 1.35
CA ALA A 143 4.12 9.77 -0.01
C ALA A 143 4.30 11.08 -0.79
N TYR A 144 3.41 12.05 -0.60
CA TYR A 144 3.55 13.38 -1.18
C TYR A 144 4.81 14.10 -0.67
N ARG A 145 5.05 14.09 0.65
CA ARG A 145 6.21 14.73 1.25
C ARG A 145 7.51 14.05 0.83
N LEU A 146 7.52 12.72 0.78
CA LEU A 146 8.64 11.93 0.29
C LEU A 146 8.96 12.29 -1.17
N TRP A 147 7.94 12.40 -2.03
CA TRP A 147 8.13 12.87 -3.40
C TRP A 147 8.70 14.28 -3.46
N ARG A 148 8.16 15.23 -2.69
CA ARG A 148 8.63 16.63 -2.68
C ARG A 148 10.08 16.76 -2.21
N LEU A 149 10.50 15.99 -1.20
CA LEU A 149 11.86 16.04 -0.65
C LEU A 149 12.92 15.48 -1.60
N ASN A 150 12.54 14.56 -2.49
CA ASN A 150 13.45 13.89 -3.42
C ASN A 150 13.26 14.37 -4.88
N ARG A 151 12.56 15.50 -5.08
CA ARG A 151 12.32 16.08 -6.41
C ARG A 151 13.49 16.98 -6.88
N SER A 152 14.30 17.50 -5.96
CA SER A 152 15.38 18.44 -6.26
C SER A 152 16.57 17.82 -7.00
N GLU A 153 16.80 16.50 -6.92
CA GLU A 153 17.92 15.84 -7.61
C GLU A 153 17.61 15.49 -9.08
N SER A 154 16.39 15.76 -9.55
CA SER A 154 16.00 15.54 -10.96
C SER A 154 16.14 16.78 -11.84
N HIS A 155 16.81 17.83 -11.36
CA HIS A 155 17.09 19.09 -12.08
C HIS A 155 18.55 19.52 -11.88
N ASP A 156 19.53 18.64 -12.11
CA ASP A 156 20.94 19.05 -12.22
C ASP A 156 21.58 18.41 -13.45
N GLY A 157 20.94 18.67 -14.60
CA GLY A 157 21.53 18.50 -15.93
C GLY A 157 21.88 19.85 -16.56
N GLU A 158 22.09 20.90 -15.75
CA GLU A 158 22.51 22.22 -16.23
C GLU A 158 24.04 22.33 -16.02
N PRO A 159 24.86 22.33 -17.07
CA PRO A 159 26.29 22.59 -16.93
C PRO A 159 26.50 24.03 -16.42
N PRO A 160 27.58 24.28 -15.64
CA PRO A 160 27.85 25.59 -15.09
C PRO A 160 28.03 26.62 -16.21
N VAL A 161 27.14 27.63 -16.24
CA VAL A 161 27.31 28.82 -17.07
C VAL A 161 28.56 29.54 -16.59
N SER A 162 29.61 29.49 -17.41
CA SER A 162 30.82 30.27 -17.17
C SER A 162 30.53 31.76 -17.37
N PRO A 163 31.03 32.65 -16.50
CA PRO A 163 30.82 34.08 -16.64
C PRO A 163 31.55 34.63 -17.88
N PRO A 164 30.99 35.65 -18.57
CA PRO A 164 31.64 36.25 -19.71
C PRO A 164 32.91 37.00 -19.28
N THR A 165 34.02 36.70 -19.94
CA THR A 165 35.26 37.51 -19.96
C THR A 165 35.15 38.64 -20.96
#